data_AF-J4K820-F1
#
_entry.id   AF-J4K820-F1
#
_cell.length_a   1.000
_cell.length_b   1.000
_cell.length_c   1.000
_cell.angle_alpha   90.00
_cell.angle_beta   90.00
_cell.angle_gamma   90.00
#
_symmetry.space_group_name_H-M   'P 1'
#
loop_
_entity.id
_entity.type
_entity.pdbx_description
1 polymer ?
#
loop_
_entity_poly.entity_id
_entity_poly.type
_entity_poly.pdbx_seq_one_letter_code
_entity_poly.pdbx_strand_id
1 'polypeptide(L)'
;MLEEKFFRKLVIAIMLILILFVAFSYGMFYKKQPTLEVNNEETISKKTNNMPVELFQVFSMTKDDLKIKLGDPKQAGDDSDYDNKYLDYSQTWFGKSFVARYYYGDYSRMYQTNLKLKNEDIKSVYEEMKIQLGEPVVDTFFDSKIEDLDMRITYWVKDSVRYAMVYDESVPFVKMKLEYYKNPDNHNVGERPIIIQRMDKVTNLVDGESVSVLLVGEKPEYTSTYYKHVYVIVGTKNGSYLGRMPNNNDGGFAPNFTIKSINGVNTILVETDNEYTKWYVGFEFKDKKLNSVYSSEKNPS
;
A
#
# COMPACT_ATOMS: atom_id res chain seq x y z
N MET A 1 47.54 -52.10 -1.16
CA MET A 1 46.78 -51.84 0.09
C MET A 1 47.30 -50.65 0.92
N LEU A 2 48.59 -50.30 0.94
CA LEU A 2 49.09 -49.11 1.68
C LEU A 2 48.72 -47.77 1.00
N GLU A 3 48.76 -47.72 -0.34
CA GLU A 3 48.46 -46.49 -1.10
C GLU A 3 47.00 -46.04 -0.97
N GLU A 4 46.07 -46.98 -0.94
CA GLU A 4 44.63 -46.68 -0.84
C GLU A 4 44.25 -46.10 0.54
N LYS A 5 44.89 -46.57 1.62
CA LYS A 5 44.72 -46.00 2.97
C LYS A 5 45.32 -44.60 3.08
N PHE A 6 46.44 -44.34 2.39
CA PHE A 6 47.07 -43.03 2.37
C PHE A 6 46.26 -42.02 1.54
N PHE A 7 45.77 -42.45 0.38
CA PHE A 7 44.90 -41.65 -0.49
C PHE A 7 43.59 -41.28 0.22
N ARG A 8 42.96 -42.23 0.92
CA ARG A 8 41.73 -41.97 1.67
C ARG A 8 41.94 -40.98 2.83
N LYS A 9 43.09 -41.04 3.53
CA LYS A 9 43.46 -40.04 4.55
C LYS A 9 43.72 -38.66 3.94
N LEU A 10 44.35 -38.60 2.77
CA LEU A 10 44.61 -37.36 2.05
C LEU A 10 43.30 -36.67 1.63
N VAL A 11 42.34 -37.43 1.08
CA VAL A 11 41.03 -36.90 0.67
C VAL A 11 40.24 -36.35 1.87
N ILE A 12 40.26 -37.04 3.02
CA ILE A 12 39.60 -36.57 4.25
C ILE A 12 40.25 -35.27 4.75
N ALA A 13 41.57 -35.18 4.73
CA ALA A 13 42.29 -33.97 5.15
C ALA A 13 41.96 -32.78 4.24
N ILE A 14 41.92 -32.98 2.92
CA ILE A 14 41.56 -31.94 1.95
C ILE A 14 40.11 -31.49 2.15
N MET A 15 39.17 -32.42 2.39
CA MET A 15 37.78 -32.07 2.69
C MET A 15 37.65 -31.21 3.95
N LEU A 16 38.35 -31.58 5.04
CA LEU A 16 38.30 -30.81 6.28
C LEU A 16 38.87 -29.39 6.12
N ILE A 17 39.94 -29.26 5.33
CA ILE A 17 40.52 -27.94 4.98
C ILE A 17 39.52 -27.12 4.17
N LEU A 18 38.85 -27.71 3.18
CA LEU A 18 37.81 -27.05 2.39
C LEU A 18 36.63 -26.59 3.24
N ILE A 19 36.16 -27.43 4.17
CA ILE A 19 35.08 -27.07 5.10
C ILE A 19 35.49 -25.89 5.99
N LEU A 20 36.70 -25.93 6.55
CA LEU A 20 37.23 -24.83 7.36
C LEU A 20 37.39 -23.54 6.54
N PHE A 21 37.85 -23.66 5.29
CA PHE A 21 38.00 -22.52 4.40
C PHE A 21 36.64 -21.90 4.06
N VAL A 22 35.64 -22.70 3.71
CA VAL A 22 34.27 -22.22 3.44
C VAL A 22 33.66 -21.58 4.68
N ALA A 23 33.80 -22.20 5.87
CA ALA A 23 33.30 -21.64 7.12
C ALA A 23 33.98 -20.30 7.47
N PHE A 24 35.29 -20.20 7.24
CA PHE A 24 36.04 -18.96 7.47
C PHE A 24 35.66 -17.86 6.48
N SER A 25 35.54 -18.19 5.19
CA SER A 25 35.08 -17.27 4.15
C SER A 25 33.67 -16.76 4.43
N TYR A 26 32.76 -17.65 4.86
CA TYR A 26 31.39 -17.31 5.23
C TYR A 26 31.34 -16.41 6.47
N GLY A 27 32.14 -16.70 7.49
CA GLY A 27 32.27 -15.85 8.69
C GLY A 27 32.88 -14.47 8.40
N MET A 28 33.86 -14.40 7.50
CA MET A 28 34.45 -13.14 7.04
C MET A 28 33.47 -12.31 6.19
N PHE A 29 32.63 -12.95 5.40
CA PHE A 29 31.56 -12.28 4.64
C PHE A 29 30.56 -11.60 5.57
N TYR A 30 30.12 -12.28 6.63
CA TYR A 30 29.24 -11.69 7.64
C TYR A 30 29.91 -10.58 8.47
N LYS A 31 31.21 -10.69 8.77
CA LYS A 31 31.96 -9.61 9.45
C LYS A 31 32.16 -8.36 8.58
N LYS A 32 32.08 -8.47 7.26
CA LYS A 32 32.21 -7.35 6.31
C LYS A 32 30.87 -6.73 5.93
N GLN A 33 29.73 -7.28 6.37
CA GLN A 33 28.49 -6.53 6.27
C GLN A 33 28.60 -5.31 7.19
N PRO A 34 28.45 -4.09 6.66
CA PRO A 34 28.34 -2.92 7.51
C PRO A 34 27.15 -3.15 8.44
N THR A 35 27.39 -3.10 9.74
CA THR A 35 26.31 -2.97 10.71
C THR A 35 25.53 -1.73 10.32
N LEU A 36 24.25 -1.91 9.96
CA LEU A 36 23.30 -0.81 9.87
C LEU A 36 23.27 -0.16 11.25
N GLU A 37 24.01 0.92 11.43
CA GLU A 37 23.86 1.79 12.58
C GLU A 37 22.46 2.36 12.49
N VAL A 38 21.57 1.79 13.30
CA VAL A 38 20.24 2.35 13.52
C VAL A 38 20.46 3.65 14.28
N ASN A 39 20.66 4.73 13.55
CA ASN A 39 20.42 6.06 14.07
C ASN A 39 18.93 6.13 14.38
N ASN A 40 18.59 5.83 15.63
CA ASN A 40 17.30 6.14 16.22
C ASN A 40 17.20 7.68 16.31
N GLU A 41 16.94 8.32 15.18
CA GLU A 41 16.26 9.60 15.21
C GLU A 41 14.87 9.33 15.80
N GLU A 42 14.60 9.99 16.93
CA GLU A 42 13.36 9.88 17.68
C GLU A 42 12.16 10.01 16.73
N THR A 43 11.51 8.87 16.48
CA THR A 43 10.33 8.83 15.64
C THR A 43 9.21 9.49 16.43
N ILE A 44 8.78 10.65 15.93
CA ILE A 44 7.51 11.32 16.21
C ILE A 44 6.47 10.29 16.67
N SER A 45 5.97 10.45 17.91
CA SER A 45 4.81 9.76 18.50
C SER A 45 4.10 8.81 17.52
N LYS A 46 4.47 7.52 17.56
CA LYS A 46 3.84 6.47 16.76
C LYS A 46 2.36 6.41 17.15
N LYS A 47 1.50 7.12 16.42
CA LYS A 47 0.04 6.94 16.53
C LYS A 47 -0.23 5.45 16.38
N THR A 48 -0.92 4.87 17.37
CA THR A 48 -1.28 3.44 17.35
C THR A 48 -2.09 3.16 16.08
N ASN A 49 -1.58 2.29 15.21
CA ASN A 49 -2.31 1.84 14.04
C ASN A 49 -3.48 0.96 14.50
N ASN A 50 -4.72 1.46 14.44
CA ASN A 50 -5.90 0.69 14.84
C ASN A 50 -6.54 -0.06 13.66
N MET A 51 -5.73 -0.48 12.69
CA MET A 51 -6.10 -1.45 11.65
C MET A 51 -5.35 -2.77 11.92
N PRO A 52 -6.06 -3.91 12.02
CA PRO A 52 -5.47 -5.18 12.44
C PRO A 52 -4.67 -5.87 11.32
N VAL A 53 -4.91 -5.48 10.06
CA VAL A 53 -4.28 -6.08 8.87
C VAL A 53 -4.05 -5.02 7.80
N GLU A 54 -3.05 -5.22 6.96
CA GLU A 54 -2.84 -4.44 5.74
C GLU A 54 -3.77 -4.94 4.63
N LEU A 55 -4.81 -4.16 4.30
CA LEU A 55 -5.84 -4.60 3.36
C LEU A 55 -5.33 -4.78 1.93
N PHE A 56 -4.30 -4.04 1.50
CA PHE A 56 -3.70 -4.28 0.20
C PHE A 56 -3.10 -5.69 0.08
N GLN A 57 -2.47 -6.19 1.16
CA GLN A 57 -2.00 -7.57 1.22
C GLN A 57 -3.19 -8.54 1.18
N VAL A 58 -4.23 -8.28 1.97
CA VAL A 58 -5.44 -9.13 1.98
C VAL A 58 -6.07 -9.21 0.59
N PHE A 59 -6.24 -8.09 -0.11
CA PHE A 59 -6.79 -8.09 -1.47
C PHE A 59 -5.82 -8.60 -2.54
N SER A 60 -4.61 -8.97 -2.15
CA SER A 60 -3.64 -9.68 -2.98
C SER A 60 -3.56 -11.18 -2.63
N MET A 61 -4.43 -11.68 -1.75
CA MET A 61 -4.49 -13.06 -1.31
C MET A 61 -5.68 -13.81 -1.90
N THR A 62 -5.60 -15.15 -1.88
CA THR A 62 -6.77 -16.01 -2.02
C THR A 62 -7.45 -16.23 -0.65
N LYS A 63 -8.66 -16.80 -0.67
CA LYS A 63 -9.41 -17.23 0.50
C LYS A 63 -8.58 -18.08 1.46
N ASP A 64 -7.85 -19.06 0.92
CA ASP A 64 -7.11 -20.01 1.74
C ASP A 64 -5.85 -19.37 2.33
N ASP A 65 -5.18 -18.49 1.58
CA ASP A 65 -4.07 -17.70 2.11
C ASP A 65 -4.52 -16.77 3.24
N LEU A 66 -5.72 -16.19 3.13
CA LEU A 66 -6.28 -15.36 4.20
C LEU A 66 -6.55 -16.18 5.47
N LYS A 67 -7.07 -17.41 5.34
CA LYS A 67 -7.26 -18.32 6.47
C LYS A 67 -5.94 -18.70 7.12
N ILE A 68 -4.90 -18.96 6.32
CA ILE A 68 -3.56 -19.23 6.84
C ILE A 68 -3.05 -18.01 7.64
N LYS A 69 -3.27 -16.79 7.14
CA LYS A 69 -2.82 -15.56 7.79
C LYS A 69 -3.59 -15.22 9.06
N LEU A 70 -4.92 -15.38 9.07
CA LEU A 70 -5.80 -14.91 10.14
C LEU A 70 -6.32 -16.02 11.07
N GLY A 71 -6.05 -17.28 10.72
CA GLY A 71 -6.65 -18.45 11.36
C GLY A 71 -8.06 -18.75 10.84
N ASP A 72 -8.72 -19.65 11.55
CA ASP A 72 -10.07 -20.08 11.21
C ASP A 72 -11.09 -18.93 11.39
N PRO A 73 -11.98 -18.73 10.41
CA PRO A 73 -13.02 -17.71 10.52
C PRO A 73 -14.06 -18.12 11.57
N LYS A 74 -14.71 -17.12 12.17
CA LYS A 74 -15.85 -17.34 13.06
C LYS A 74 -17.03 -17.94 12.31
N GLN A 75 -17.22 -17.50 11.07
CA GLN A 75 -18.27 -17.96 10.16
C GLN A 75 -17.76 -17.85 8.73
N ALA A 76 -18.17 -18.77 7.87
CA ALA A 76 -17.98 -18.66 6.44
C ALA A 76 -19.34 -18.77 5.76
N GLY A 77 -19.49 -18.09 4.63
CA GLY A 77 -20.62 -18.33 3.74
C GLY A 77 -20.51 -19.71 3.07
N ASP A 78 -21.58 -20.12 2.39
CA ASP A 78 -21.70 -21.46 1.81
C ASP A 78 -21.22 -21.55 0.34
N ASP A 79 -20.70 -20.46 -0.22
CA ASP A 79 -20.21 -20.36 -1.60
C ASP A 79 -21.27 -20.59 -2.69
N SER A 80 -22.56 -20.57 -2.33
CA SER A 80 -23.67 -20.83 -3.27
C SER A 80 -23.79 -19.76 -4.36
N ASP A 81 -23.51 -18.50 -4.03
CA ASP A 81 -23.48 -17.35 -4.93
C ASP A 81 -22.42 -16.31 -4.49
N TYR A 82 -22.31 -15.18 -5.19
CA TYR A 82 -21.33 -14.15 -4.83
C TYR A 82 -21.56 -13.50 -3.47
N ASP A 83 -22.82 -13.33 -3.06
CA ASP A 83 -23.15 -12.70 -1.77
C ASP A 83 -22.85 -13.64 -0.60
N ASN A 84 -22.87 -14.95 -0.86
CA ASN A 84 -22.53 -16.01 0.08
C ASN A 84 -21.05 -16.45 0.02
N LYS A 85 -20.19 -15.75 -0.72
CA LYS A 85 -18.73 -15.97 -0.71
C LYS A 85 -18.03 -15.02 0.26
N TYR A 86 -18.01 -15.39 1.54
CA TYR A 86 -17.39 -14.57 2.58
C TYR A 86 -16.76 -15.37 3.73
N LEU A 87 -15.84 -14.72 4.44
CA LEU A 87 -15.27 -15.14 5.72
C LEU A 87 -15.45 -14.03 6.76
N ASP A 88 -15.98 -14.37 7.93
CA ASP A 88 -16.21 -13.44 9.04
C ASP A 88 -15.16 -13.65 10.14
N TYR A 89 -14.51 -12.56 10.55
CA TYR A 89 -13.51 -12.53 11.63
C TYR A 89 -13.86 -11.52 12.71
N SER A 90 -13.65 -11.87 13.98
CA SER A 90 -13.79 -10.91 15.09
C SER A 90 -12.50 -10.09 15.22
N GLN A 91 -12.55 -8.80 14.93
CA GLN A 91 -11.37 -7.94 14.89
C GLN A 91 -11.67 -6.53 15.34
N THR A 92 -10.66 -5.85 15.90
CA THR A 92 -10.75 -4.43 16.23
C THR A 92 -10.29 -3.59 15.06
N TRP A 93 -11.18 -2.77 14.52
CA TRP A 93 -10.90 -1.78 13.48
C TRP A 93 -11.27 -0.40 14.00
N PHE A 94 -10.46 0.62 13.74
CA PHE A 94 -10.79 2.01 14.08
C PHE A 94 -11.25 2.17 15.54
N GLY A 95 -10.56 1.50 16.46
CA GLY A 95 -10.85 1.55 17.89
C GLY A 95 -12.13 0.81 18.35
N LYS A 96 -12.80 0.06 17.47
CA LYS A 96 -14.06 -0.65 17.75
C LYS A 96 -14.01 -2.10 17.30
N SER A 97 -14.70 -2.98 18.03
CA SER A 97 -14.78 -4.40 17.70
C SER A 97 -15.86 -4.66 16.65
N PHE A 98 -15.48 -5.32 15.57
CA PHE A 98 -16.37 -5.70 14.46
C PHE A 98 -16.35 -7.20 14.24
N VAL A 99 -17.46 -7.69 13.67
CA VAL A 99 -17.40 -8.86 12.79
C VAL A 99 -17.03 -8.32 11.41
N ALA A 100 -15.74 -8.42 11.07
CA ALA A 100 -15.22 -8.00 9.79
C ALA A 100 -15.51 -9.08 8.75
N ARG A 101 -16.32 -8.75 7.76
CA ARG A 101 -16.69 -9.65 6.67
C ARG A 101 -15.80 -9.44 5.47
N TYR A 102 -15.07 -10.46 5.08
CA TYR A 102 -14.18 -10.46 3.92
C TYR A 102 -14.80 -11.26 2.77
N TYR A 103 -15.04 -10.62 1.63
CA TYR A 103 -15.63 -11.23 0.45
C TYR A 103 -14.56 -11.67 -0.55
N TYR A 104 -14.80 -12.81 -1.20
CA TYR A 104 -13.97 -13.32 -2.29
C TYR A 104 -14.77 -13.65 -3.54
N GLY A 105 -14.14 -13.47 -4.68
CA GLY A 105 -14.77 -13.63 -5.99
C GLY A 105 -14.16 -14.81 -6.75
N ASP A 106 -13.98 -14.60 -8.04
CA ASP A 106 -13.40 -15.58 -8.94
C ASP A 106 -11.99 -15.96 -8.52
N TYR A 107 -11.64 -17.23 -8.75
CA TYR A 107 -10.38 -17.82 -8.31
C TYR A 107 -10.14 -17.65 -6.80
N SER A 108 -11.21 -17.52 -6.03
CA SER A 108 -11.21 -17.31 -4.58
C SER A 108 -10.41 -16.10 -4.13
N ARG A 109 -10.28 -15.06 -4.97
CA ARG A 109 -9.52 -13.85 -4.64
C ARG A 109 -10.31 -12.90 -3.76
N MET A 110 -9.69 -12.38 -2.72
CA MET A 110 -10.31 -11.39 -1.84
C MET A 110 -10.50 -10.07 -2.58
N TYR A 111 -11.68 -9.44 -2.49
CA TYR A 111 -11.95 -8.19 -3.21
C TYR A 111 -12.59 -7.07 -2.39
N GLN A 112 -13.21 -7.40 -1.26
CA GLN A 112 -13.88 -6.40 -0.42
C GLN A 112 -13.92 -6.84 1.05
N THR A 113 -13.82 -5.88 1.96
CA THR A 113 -14.07 -6.07 3.39
C THR A 113 -15.13 -5.09 3.84
N ASN A 114 -16.14 -5.58 4.56
CA ASN A 114 -17.21 -4.75 5.13
C ASN A 114 -17.19 -4.80 6.66
N LEU A 115 -17.36 -3.64 7.27
CA LEU A 115 -17.62 -3.47 8.70
C LEU A 115 -19.00 -2.85 8.87
N LYS A 116 -19.94 -3.61 9.42
CA LYS A 116 -21.27 -3.08 9.78
C LYS A 116 -21.14 -2.17 10.99
N LEU A 117 -21.56 -0.91 10.88
CA LEU A 117 -21.50 0.05 11.96
C LEU A 117 -22.75 -0.04 12.84
N LYS A 118 -22.57 0.16 14.15
CA LYS A 118 -23.67 0.47 15.05
C LYS A 118 -23.90 1.98 15.06
N ASN A 119 -25.14 2.41 15.26
CA ASN A 119 -25.50 3.83 15.21
C ASN A 119 -24.72 4.68 16.23
N GLU A 120 -24.47 4.13 17.42
CA GLU A 120 -23.69 4.79 18.46
C GLU A 120 -22.19 4.94 18.14
N ASP A 121 -21.64 4.11 17.24
CA ASP A 121 -20.22 4.08 16.94
C ASP A 121 -19.83 4.95 15.71
N ILE A 122 -20.80 5.28 14.85
CA ILE A 122 -20.58 5.97 13.55
C ILE A 122 -19.61 7.15 13.67
N LYS A 123 -19.91 8.10 14.57
CA LYS A 123 -19.10 9.32 14.72
C LYS A 123 -17.69 9.00 15.20
N SER A 124 -17.54 8.11 16.18
CA SER A 124 -16.22 7.75 16.70
C SER A 124 -15.35 7.02 15.66
N VAL A 125 -15.97 6.16 14.84
CA VAL A 125 -15.26 5.47 13.74
C VAL A 125 -14.84 6.46 12.67
N TYR A 126 -15.70 7.41 12.29
CA TYR A 126 -15.33 8.48 11.34
C TYR A 126 -14.10 9.28 11.80
N GLU A 127 -14.09 9.73 13.07
CA GLU A 127 -12.96 10.50 13.59
C GLU A 127 -11.67 9.68 13.60
N GLU A 128 -11.75 8.41 13.99
CA GLU A 128 -10.59 7.52 14.00
C GLU A 128 -10.08 7.21 12.58
N MET A 129 -10.98 7.02 11.61
CA MET A 129 -10.63 6.91 10.20
C MET A 129 -9.93 8.18 9.71
N LYS A 130 -10.44 9.36 10.06
CA LYS A 130 -9.81 10.64 9.71
C LYS A 130 -8.41 10.77 10.31
N ILE A 131 -8.20 10.33 11.55
CA ILE A 131 -6.89 10.35 12.22
C ILE A 131 -5.87 9.45 11.49
N GLN A 132 -6.29 8.27 11.01
CA GLN A 132 -5.41 7.29 10.40
C GLN A 132 -5.21 7.48 8.89
N LEU A 133 -6.27 7.88 8.18
CA LEU A 133 -6.32 7.97 6.72
C LEU A 133 -6.09 9.39 6.21
N GLY A 134 -6.24 10.41 7.08
CA GLY A 134 -6.09 11.82 6.73
C GLY A 134 -7.42 12.45 6.31
N GLU A 135 -7.35 13.49 5.47
CA GLU A 135 -8.55 14.14 4.96
C GLU A 135 -9.25 13.29 3.90
N PRO A 136 -10.58 13.15 3.95
CA PRO A 136 -11.35 12.42 2.96
C PRO A 136 -11.36 13.12 1.59
N VAL A 137 -11.48 12.31 0.53
CA VAL A 137 -11.64 12.76 -0.85
C VAL A 137 -13.03 13.35 -1.08
N VAL A 138 -14.05 12.69 -0.54
CA VAL A 138 -15.44 13.17 -0.47
C VAL A 138 -15.89 13.01 0.97
N ASP A 139 -16.59 14.00 1.49
CA ASP A 139 -17.06 14.01 2.88
C ASP A 139 -18.49 14.53 2.99
N THR A 140 -19.46 13.67 2.71
CA THR A 140 -20.87 14.03 2.75
C THR A 140 -21.71 13.12 3.64
N PHE A 141 -21.09 12.16 4.33
CA PHE A 141 -21.81 11.16 5.13
C PHE A 141 -22.72 11.78 6.22
N PHE A 142 -22.26 12.89 6.82
CA PHE A 142 -23.01 13.64 7.84
C PHE A 142 -23.70 14.90 7.29
N ASP A 143 -23.70 15.12 5.98
CA ASP A 143 -24.35 16.30 5.41
C ASP A 143 -25.88 16.11 5.43
N SER A 144 -26.53 16.83 6.34
CA SER A 144 -27.98 16.79 6.51
C SER A 144 -28.75 17.37 5.32
N LYS A 145 -28.09 18.12 4.42
CA LYS A 145 -28.71 18.67 3.20
C LYS A 145 -28.84 17.65 2.09
N ILE A 146 -28.13 16.53 2.17
CA ILE A 146 -28.25 15.44 1.20
C ILE A 146 -29.37 14.52 1.69
N GLU A 147 -30.51 14.53 1.01
CA GLU A 147 -31.66 13.71 1.40
C GLU A 147 -31.47 12.23 1.03
N ASP A 148 -30.85 11.97 -0.12
CA ASP A 148 -30.57 10.61 -0.60
C ASP A 148 -29.41 9.96 0.17
N LEU A 149 -29.70 8.87 0.89
CA LEU A 149 -28.70 8.14 1.67
C LEU A 149 -27.59 7.55 0.80
N ASP A 150 -27.87 7.23 -0.45
CA ASP A 150 -26.86 6.68 -1.38
C ASP A 150 -25.83 7.74 -1.78
N MET A 151 -26.19 9.03 -1.66
CA MET A 151 -25.29 10.16 -1.89
C MET A 151 -24.55 10.62 -0.63
N ARG A 152 -24.90 10.09 0.55
CA ARG A 152 -24.18 10.30 1.81
C ARG A 152 -22.98 9.35 1.89
N ILE A 153 -21.89 9.77 1.28
CA ILE A 153 -20.65 9.00 1.22
C ILE A 153 -19.49 9.83 1.77
N THR A 154 -18.69 9.22 2.63
CA THR A 154 -17.36 9.73 2.93
C THR A 154 -16.35 8.67 2.51
N TYR A 155 -15.33 9.02 1.73
CA TYR A 155 -14.30 8.06 1.37
C TYR A 155 -12.88 8.63 1.30
N TRP A 156 -11.93 7.75 1.58
CA TRP A 156 -10.49 7.95 1.46
C TRP A 156 -9.92 6.98 0.44
N VAL A 157 -8.78 7.32 -0.16
CA VAL A 157 -7.98 6.39 -0.96
C VAL A 157 -6.55 6.46 -0.44
N LYS A 158 -6.11 5.37 0.20
CA LYS A 158 -4.80 5.27 0.83
C LYS A 158 -4.33 3.83 0.80
N ASP A 159 -3.03 3.62 0.66
CA ASP A 159 -2.40 2.30 0.61
C ASP A 159 -3.12 1.36 -0.37
N SER A 160 -3.52 1.88 -1.53
CA SER A 160 -4.18 1.13 -2.61
C SER A 160 -5.62 0.70 -2.35
N VAL A 161 -6.17 1.13 -1.22
CA VAL A 161 -7.51 0.77 -0.74
C VAL A 161 -8.38 2.01 -0.68
N ARG A 162 -9.60 1.89 -1.22
CA ARG A 162 -10.68 2.82 -0.91
C ARG A 162 -11.33 2.41 0.39
N TYR A 163 -11.37 3.32 1.35
CA TYR A 163 -12.14 3.18 2.58
C TYR A 163 -13.36 4.07 2.46
N ALA A 164 -14.56 3.52 2.48
CA ALA A 164 -15.80 4.28 2.27
C ALA A 164 -16.80 4.04 3.40
N MET A 165 -17.21 5.10 4.09
CA MET A 165 -18.41 5.13 4.91
C MET A 165 -19.61 5.39 4.01
N VAL A 166 -20.56 4.47 3.99
CA VAL A 166 -21.76 4.50 3.14
C VAL A 166 -22.97 3.95 3.89
N TYR A 167 -24.17 4.32 3.45
CA TYR A 167 -25.36 3.56 3.76
C TYR A 167 -25.54 2.43 2.73
N ASP A 168 -25.97 1.27 3.19
CA ASP A 168 -26.36 0.12 2.38
C ASP A 168 -27.64 -0.42 2.99
N GLU A 169 -28.74 -0.38 2.23
CA GLU A 169 -30.09 -0.69 2.75
C GLU A 169 -30.42 0.08 4.05
N SER A 170 -30.08 1.38 4.09
CA SER A 170 -30.24 2.26 5.26
C SER A 170 -29.40 1.87 6.50
N VAL A 171 -28.49 0.91 6.37
CA VAL A 171 -27.56 0.52 7.42
C VAL A 171 -26.18 1.13 7.13
N PRO A 172 -25.51 1.74 8.11
CA PRO A 172 -24.19 2.32 7.92
C PRO A 172 -23.10 1.23 7.88
N PHE A 173 -22.19 1.34 6.92
CA PHE A 173 -21.04 0.45 6.76
C PHE A 173 -19.75 1.22 6.50
N VAL A 174 -18.62 0.64 6.90
CA VAL A 174 -17.33 0.89 6.26
C VAL A 174 -17.11 -0.22 5.23
N LYS A 175 -17.10 0.13 3.95
CA LYS A 175 -16.75 -0.77 2.84
C LYS A 175 -15.32 -0.45 2.37
N MET A 176 -14.49 -1.49 2.26
CA MET A 176 -13.09 -1.36 1.89
C MET A 176 -12.76 -2.27 0.71
N LYS A 177 -12.10 -1.74 -0.32
CA LYS A 177 -11.73 -2.51 -1.53
C LYS A 177 -10.56 -1.86 -2.26
N LEU A 178 -9.92 -2.60 -3.17
CA LEU A 178 -8.91 -2.01 -4.06
C LEU A 178 -9.53 -0.88 -4.90
N GLU A 179 -8.81 0.24 -5.02
CA GLU A 179 -9.23 1.36 -5.85
C GLU A 179 -8.56 1.26 -7.23
N TYR A 180 -9.26 0.70 -8.21
CA TYR A 180 -8.75 0.61 -9.57
C TYR A 180 -8.79 1.98 -10.27
N TYR A 181 -7.74 2.31 -11.01
CA TYR A 181 -7.70 3.52 -11.82
C TYR A 181 -8.45 3.29 -13.14
N LYS A 182 -9.53 4.06 -13.36
CA LYS A 182 -10.40 3.91 -14.54
C LYS A 182 -9.84 4.48 -15.85
N ASN A 183 -8.71 5.18 -15.78
CA ASN A 183 -8.03 5.80 -16.92
C ASN A 183 -8.91 6.69 -17.84
N PRO A 184 -9.59 7.71 -17.29
CA PRO A 184 -10.49 8.57 -18.09
C PRO A 184 -9.76 9.36 -19.18
N ASP A 185 -8.47 9.62 -19.01
CA ASP A 185 -7.67 10.48 -19.89
C ASP A 185 -6.73 9.66 -20.81
N ASN A 186 -6.91 8.34 -20.89
CA ASN A 186 -6.12 7.42 -21.72
C ASN A 186 -4.59 7.50 -21.49
N HIS A 187 -4.16 7.72 -20.25
CA HIS A 187 -2.75 7.60 -19.86
C HIS A 187 -2.26 6.16 -20.03
N ASN A 188 -1.02 5.99 -20.46
CA ASN A 188 -0.39 4.67 -20.51
C ASN A 188 0.17 4.30 -19.13
N VAL A 189 -0.67 3.70 -18.30
CA VAL A 189 -0.38 3.31 -16.90
C VAL A 189 -0.41 1.79 -16.68
N GLY A 190 -0.24 1.03 -17.76
CA GLY A 190 -0.20 -0.43 -17.72
C GLY A 190 -1.56 -1.12 -17.67
N GLU A 191 -1.55 -2.44 -17.51
CA GLU A 191 -2.75 -3.27 -17.64
C GLU A 191 -3.63 -3.28 -16.38
N ARG A 192 -3.01 -3.15 -15.20
CA ARG A 192 -3.67 -3.28 -13.90
C ARG A 192 -3.35 -2.09 -12.99
N PRO A 193 -3.77 -0.88 -13.37
CA PRO A 193 -3.47 0.31 -12.61
C PRO A 193 -4.36 0.42 -11.36
N ILE A 194 -3.73 0.58 -10.21
CA ILE A 194 -4.37 0.78 -8.90
C ILE A 194 -4.02 2.18 -8.40
N ILE A 195 -5.00 2.93 -7.92
CA ILE A 195 -4.75 4.19 -7.21
C ILE A 195 -4.22 3.83 -5.81
N ILE A 196 -2.93 4.06 -5.60
CA ILE A 196 -2.24 3.85 -4.34
C ILE A 196 -2.69 4.90 -3.32
N GLN A 197 -2.69 6.17 -3.73
CA GLN A 197 -3.01 7.30 -2.85
C GLN A 197 -3.60 8.43 -3.67
N ARG A 198 -4.52 9.19 -3.07
CA ARG A 198 -5.10 10.39 -3.67
C ARG A 198 -5.09 11.55 -2.67
N MET A 199 -4.72 12.73 -3.14
CA MET A 199 -4.96 14.00 -2.43
C MET A 199 -5.69 14.96 -3.36
N ASP A 200 -6.81 15.50 -2.89
CA ASP A 200 -7.57 16.51 -3.61
C ASP A 200 -7.33 17.90 -3.02
N LYS A 201 -7.66 18.92 -3.81
CA LYS A 201 -7.57 20.33 -3.43
C LYS A 201 -6.16 20.78 -3.03
N VAL A 202 -5.12 20.15 -3.58
CA VAL A 202 -3.73 20.53 -3.31
C VAL A 202 -3.46 21.90 -3.94
N THR A 203 -3.06 22.87 -3.10
CA THR A 203 -2.69 24.22 -3.54
C THR A 203 -1.17 24.34 -3.69
N ASN A 204 -0.72 25.32 -4.46
CA ASN A 204 0.70 25.67 -4.62
C ASN A 204 1.59 24.64 -5.35
N LEU A 205 0.99 23.64 -6.02
CA LEU A 205 1.69 22.79 -7.00
C LEU A 205 1.61 23.37 -8.43
N VAL A 206 0.49 24.02 -8.74
CA VAL A 206 0.23 24.67 -10.04
C VAL A 206 -0.26 26.08 -9.76
N ASP A 207 0.36 27.07 -10.40
CA ASP A 207 0.08 28.48 -10.14
C ASP A 207 -1.39 28.85 -10.35
N GLY A 208 -2.00 29.44 -9.33
CA GLY A 208 -3.38 29.93 -9.37
C GLY A 208 -4.45 28.84 -9.45
N GLU A 209 -4.11 27.58 -9.15
CA GLU A 209 -5.03 26.46 -9.26
C GLU A 209 -4.92 25.48 -8.09
N SER A 210 -6.05 24.87 -7.75
CA SER A 210 -6.13 23.75 -6.82
C SER A 210 -6.27 22.46 -7.62
N VAL A 211 -5.40 21.48 -7.37
CA VAL A 211 -5.26 20.28 -8.20
C VAL A 211 -5.54 19.00 -7.41
N SER A 212 -5.79 17.92 -8.14
CA SER A 212 -5.83 16.56 -7.60
C SER A 212 -4.55 15.84 -7.95
N VAL A 213 -3.94 15.16 -6.98
CA VAL A 213 -2.74 14.33 -7.17
C VAL A 213 -3.11 12.88 -6.90
N LEU A 214 -2.80 12.00 -7.86
CA LEU A 214 -2.95 10.56 -7.77
C LEU A 214 -1.58 9.92 -7.86
N LEU A 215 -1.31 8.97 -6.97
CA LEU A 215 -0.23 8.01 -7.12
C LEU A 215 -0.86 6.71 -7.61
N VAL A 216 -0.39 6.22 -8.76
CA VAL A 216 -0.93 5.04 -9.44
C VAL A 216 0.17 4.02 -9.61
N GLY A 217 -0.12 2.77 -9.28
CA GLY A 217 0.81 1.65 -9.42
C GLY A 217 0.27 0.60 -10.38
N GLU A 218 1.12 0.06 -11.24
CA GLU A 218 0.81 -1.10 -12.06
C GLU A 218 1.20 -2.38 -11.32
N LYS A 219 0.21 -3.25 -11.07
CA LYS A 219 0.49 -4.59 -10.57
C LYS A 219 0.87 -5.52 -11.72
N PRO A 220 1.96 -6.30 -11.61
CA PRO A 220 2.27 -7.33 -12.62
C PRO A 220 1.21 -8.43 -12.65
N GLU A 221 0.57 -8.71 -11.51
CA GLU A 221 -0.51 -9.69 -11.36
C GLU A 221 -1.42 -9.34 -10.18
N TYR A 222 -2.62 -9.92 -10.14
CA TYR A 222 -3.62 -9.60 -9.11
C TYR A 222 -3.17 -9.91 -7.68
N THR A 223 -2.34 -10.93 -7.50
CA THR A 223 -1.83 -11.39 -6.20
C THR A 223 -0.55 -10.68 -5.76
N SER A 224 0.01 -9.79 -6.59
CA SER A 224 1.25 -9.11 -6.24
C SER A 224 1.01 -7.96 -5.27
N THR A 225 1.85 -7.88 -4.22
CA THR A 225 1.96 -6.68 -3.38
C THR A 225 3.07 -5.73 -3.86
N TYR A 226 3.79 -6.12 -4.92
CA TYR A 226 4.79 -5.33 -5.59
C TYR A 226 4.17 -4.57 -6.76
N TYR A 227 4.60 -3.32 -6.96
CA TYR A 227 4.29 -2.54 -8.14
C TYR A 227 5.43 -2.62 -9.14
N LYS A 228 5.12 -3.01 -10.37
CA LYS A 228 6.09 -3.05 -11.47
C LYS A 228 6.46 -1.65 -11.94
N HIS A 229 5.47 -0.77 -12.03
CA HIS A 229 5.63 0.62 -12.43
C HIS A 229 4.83 1.52 -11.50
N VAL A 230 5.34 2.71 -11.20
CA VAL A 230 4.68 3.74 -10.39
C VAL A 230 4.61 5.06 -11.16
N TYR A 231 3.47 5.72 -11.05
CA TYR A 231 3.12 6.92 -11.79
C TYR A 231 2.52 7.98 -10.87
N VAL A 232 2.83 9.24 -11.14
CA VAL A 232 2.15 10.39 -10.54
C VAL A 232 1.25 11.00 -11.60
N ILE A 233 -0.01 11.26 -11.26
CA ILE A 233 -0.94 11.98 -12.14
C ILE A 233 -1.41 13.23 -11.42
N VAL A 234 -1.24 14.39 -12.05
CA VAL A 234 -1.81 15.66 -11.58
C VAL A 234 -2.99 16.01 -12.47
N GLY A 235 -4.19 16.00 -11.90
CA GLY A 235 -5.43 16.45 -12.54
C GLY A 235 -5.68 17.93 -12.28
N THR A 236 -5.91 18.68 -13.36
CA THR A 236 -6.23 20.11 -13.36
C THR A 236 -7.54 20.33 -14.14
N LYS A 237 -8.08 21.54 -14.08
CA LYS A 237 -9.25 21.98 -14.86
C LYS A 237 -9.03 21.88 -16.38
N ASN A 238 -7.78 21.87 -16.81
CA ASN A 238 -7.39 21.86 -18.23
C ASN A 238 -6.97 20.47 -18.73
N GLY A 239 -7.12 19.43 -17.91
CA GLY A 239 -6.71 18.06 -18.22
C GLY A 239 -5.78 17.48 -17.16
N SER A 240 -5.18 16.33 -17.44
CA SER A 240 -4.30 15.64 -16.52
C SER A 240 -2.91 15.37 -17.10
N TYR A 241 -1.92 15.33 -16.22
CA TYR A 241 -0.51 15.24 -16.57
C TYR A 241 0.11 14.04 -15.87
N LEU A 242 0.81 13.20 -16.64
CA LEU A 242 1.47 12.00 -16.17
C LEU A 242 2.97 12.26 -15.93
N GLY A 243 3.43 11.92 -14.74
CA GLY A 243 4.83 11.80 -14.37
C GLY A 243 5.15 10.32 -14.15
N ARG A 244 6.27 9.86 -14.69
CA ARG A 244 6.73 8.47 -14.56
C ARG A 244 7.99 8.43 -13.72
N MET A 245 8.11 7.42 -12.85
CA MET A 245 9.38 7.14 -12.18
C MET A 245 10.52 6.91 -13.18
N PRO A 246 11.76 7.32 -12.86
CA PRO A 246 12.94 6.97 -13.66
C PRO A 246 13.10 5.45 -13.78
N ASN A 247 13.45 4.94 -14.98
CA ASN A 247 13.48 3.50 -15.29
C ASN A 247 14.34 2.65 -14.34
N ASN A 248 15.39 3.22 -13.76
CA ASN A 248 16.27 2.52 -12.83
C ASN A 248 15.66 2.33 -11.43
N ASN A 249 14.59 3.06 -11.11
CA ASN A 249 13.91 3.07 -9.80
C ASN A 249 12.39 3.07 -9.97
N ASP A 250 11.90 2.42 -11.02
CA ASP A 250 10.47 2.31 -11.31
C ASP A 250 9.91 1.08 -10.60
N GLY A 251 8.77 1.23 -9.93
CA GLY A 251 8.16 0.18 -9.11
C GLY A 251 8.59 0.20 -7.64
N GLY A 252 8.15 -0.81 -6.89
CA GLY A 252 8.44 -0.94 -5.47
C GLY A 252 7.27 -1.48 -4.63
N PHE A 253 7.55 -1.66 -3.35
CA PHE A 253 6.59 -1.98 -2.29
C PHE A 253 6.18 -0.71 -1.55
N ALA A 254 4.96 -0.75 -0.99
CA ALA A 254 4.38 0.31 -0.16
C ALA A 254 4.62 1.76 -0.64
N PRO A 255 4.48 2.07 -1.94
CA PRO A 255 4.67 3.41 -2.44
C PRO A 255 3.70 4.38 -1.76
N ASN A 256 4.16 5.58 -1.45
CA ASN A 256 3.34 6.67 -0.94
C ASN A 256 3.87 8.01 -1.44
N PHE A 257 3.09 9.09 -1.29
CA PHE A 257 3.59 10.42 -1.57
C PHE A 257 3.23 11.44 -0.50
N THR A 258 4.08 12.46 -0.42
CA THR A 258 3.86 13.68 0.33
C THR A 258 4.09 14.91 -0.56
N ILE A 259 3.54 16.05 -0.15
CA ILE A 259 3.86 17.34 -0.77
C ILE A 259 4.83 18.05 0.15
N LYS A 260 6.05 18.33 -0.32
CA LYS A 260 7.10 18.99 0.45
C LYS A 260 7.78 20.07 -0.38
N SER A 261 8.16 21.17 0.25
CA SER A 261 9.02 22.17 -0.39
C SER A 261 10.47 21.69 -0.37
N ILE A 262 11.07 21.53 -1.54
CA ILE A 262 12.49 21.15 -1.72
C ILE A 262 13.14 22.31 -2.47
N ASN A 263 14.16 22.93 -1.88
CA ASN A 263 14.82 24.13 -2.43
C ASN A 263 13.84 25.27 -2.78
N GLY A 264 12.78 25.44 -1.98
CA GLY A 264 11.76 26.47 -2.19
C GLY A 264 10.68 26.11 -3.22
N VAL A 265 10.73 24.93 -3.82
CA VAL A 265 9.77 24.46 -4.83
C VAL A 265 8.90 23.35 -4.25
N ASN A 266 7.58 23.50 -4.31
CA ASN A 266 6.65 22.46 -3.88
C ASN A 266 6.74 21.27 -4.83
N THR A 267 7.13 20.13 -4.26
CA THR A 267 7.46 18.91 -4.97
C THR A 267 6.55 17.80 -4.47
N ILE A 268 6.06 16.97 -5.39
CA ILE A 268 5.42 15.70 -5.05
C ILE A 268 6.54 14.71 -4.80
N LEU A 269 6.81 14.40 -3.54
CA LEU A 269 7.85 13.45 -3.13
C LEU A 269 7.22 12.07 -2.98
N VAL A 270 7.58 11.17 -3.88
CA VAL A 270 7.16 9.76 -3.85
C VAL A 270 8.24 8.95 -3.14
N GLU A 271 7.83 8.18 -2.14
CA GLU A 271 8.66 7.21 -1.43
C GLU A 271 8.25 5.80 -1.85
N THR A 272 9.22 4.93 -2.13
CA THR A 272 9.01 3.52 -2.51
C THR A 272 10.05 2.63 -1.86
N ASP A 273 9.68 1.42 -1.43
CA ASP A 273 10.61 0.44 -0.89
C ASP A 273 11.01 -0.59 -1.97
N ASN A 274 12.29 -0.95 -2.08
CA ASN A 274 12.78 -1.93 -3.07
C ASN A 274 13.35 -3.23 -2.43
N GLU A 275 12.73 -3.69 -1.33
CA GLU A 275 13.18 -4.77 -0.41
C GLU A 275 14.44 -4.45 0.40
N TYR A 276 15.37 -3.66 -0.14
CA TYR A 276 16.67 -3.40 0.49
C TYR A 276 16.83 -1.96 0.98
N THR A 277 16.31 -0.99 0.24
CA THR A 277 16.44 0.43 0.52
C THR A 277 15.12 1.16 0.25
N LYS A 278 14.97 2.32 0.90
CA LYS A 278 13.95 3.29 0.54
C LYS A 278 14.46 4.14 -0.60
N TRP A 279 13.60 4.45 -1.55
CA TRP A 279 13.90 5.32 -2.67
C TRP A 279 12.92 6.48 -2.70
N TYR A 280 13.45 7.68 -2.97
CA TYR A 280 12.68 8.91 -2.99
C TYR A 280 12.80 9.56 -4.37
N VAL A 281 11.67 9.82 -5.01
CA VAL A 281 11.59 10.53 -6.30
C VAL A 281 10.73 11.78 -6.15
N GLY A 282 11.30 12.94 -6.45
CA GLY A 282 10.60 14.22 -6.40
C GLY A 282 10.13 14.66 -7.78
N PHE A 283 8.85 14.99 -7.92
CA PHE A 283 8.26 15.54 -9.14
C PHE A 283 7.89 17.01 -8.97
N GLU A 284 8.42 17.85 -9.84
CA GLU A 284 8.03 19.26 -9.99
C GLU A 284 7.05 19.39 -11.16
N PHE A 285 5.96 20.13 -10.95
CA PHE A 285 5.07 20.52 -12.03
C PHE A 285 5.54 21.83 -12.66
N LYS A 286 6.03 21.76 -13.90
CA LYS A 286 6.52 22.92 -14.64
C LYS A 286 6.26 22.78 -16.13
N ASP A 287 5.91 23.87 -16.79
CA ASP A 287 5.65 23.92 -18.23
C ASP A 287 4.61 22.87 -18.70
N LYS A 288 3.55 22.69 -17.90
CA LYS A 288 2.50 21.70 -18.12
C LYS A 288 3.02 20.25 -18.21
N LYS A 289 4.05 19.94 -17.44
CA LYS A 289 4.67 18.60 -17.34
C LYS A 289 5.07 18.30 -15.91
N LEU A 290 5.08 17.02 -15.57
CA LEU A 290 5.68 16.52 -14.34
C LEU A 290 7.09 16.06 -14.64
N ASN A 291 8.08 16.73 -14.07
CA ASN A 291 9.49 16.42 -14.27
C ASN A 291 10.06 15.83 -12.98
N SER A 292 10.77 14.71 -13.09
CA SER A 292 11.55 14.16 -11.98
C SER A 292 12.76 15.06 -11.74
N VAL A 293 12.79 15.75 -10.59
CA VAL A 293 13.86 16.69 -10.20
C VAL A 293 14.76 16.12 -9.09
N TYR A 294 14.34 15.01 -8.48
CA TYR A 294 15.07 14.33 -7.41
C TYR A 294 14.89 12.83 -7.54
N SER A 295 15.94 12.05 -7.32
CA SER A 295 15.89 10.58 -7.30
C SER A 295 17.07 10.03 -6.50
N SER A 296 16.82 9.55 -5.28
CA SER A 296 17.89 9.15 -4.35
C SER A 296 17.38 8.23 -3.25
N GLU A 297 18.28 7.46 -2.62
CA GLU A 297 18.00 6.71 -1.40
C GLU A 297 17.88 7.59 -0.15
N LYS A 298 18.37 8.83 -0.22
CA LYS A 298 18.31 9.78 0.89
C LYS A 298 16.99 10.54 0.84
N ASN A 299 16.34 10.73 1.98
CA ASN A 299 15.20 11.65 2.07
C ASN A 299 15.71 13.09 1.86
N PRO A 300 15.17 13.85 0.88
CA PRO A 300 15.61 15.23 0.67
C PRO A 300 15.29 16.09 1.89
N SER A 301 16.28 16.84 2.36
CA SER A 301 16.17 17.75 3.52
C SER A 301 15.20 18.89 3.25
#